data_AF-A0A916DRI9-F1
#
_entry.id   AF-A0A916DRI9-F1
#
_cell.length_a   1.000
_cell.length_b   1.000
_cell.length_c   1.000
_cell.angle_alpha   90.00
_cell.angle_beta   90.00
_cell.angle_gamma   90.00
#
_symmetry.space_group_name_H-M   'P 1'
#
loop_
_entity.id
_entity.type
_entity.pdbx_description
1 polymer ?
#
loop_
_entity_poly.entity_id
_entity_poly.type
_entity_poly.pdbx_seq_one_letter_code
_entity_poly.pdbx_strand_id
1 'polypeptide(L)'
;MDPKQLILDKIKANGGWVNTHAHLDRAYTLNEDNFNYSYSYLKEKWHLVDEMKKAATVDDIYRRMCKATEVLLEQGTQAMGTFIDVDEKIEDKAIKAAQKLRDTYGKDIEMRFACQVLKGVIDPKARYWFDMSLDFVDIVGGLPAKDFGREEEHLDILMSSAKENGKLVHVHVDQFNTDEEKETEQLARKTIEHGMQGKVSAIHCISLAAHPKKYRHEVYDLCREADMHIISCPTAWIDHNRTERLQVSHNSITPVDEMVPAGLTVAFGTDNICDIYKPFSDADLWTEMRVMLEACHYYDIDNLVKIATENGLKALGIEKK
;
A
#
# COMPACT_ATOMS: atom_id res chain seq x y z
N MET A 1 7.63 21.64 25.29
CA MET A 1 7.14 21.43 23.92
C MET A 1 6.93 19.94 23.77
N ASP A 2 5.74 19.51 23.37
CA ASP A 2 5.45 18.10 23.06
C ASP A 2 5.42 17.96 21.53
N PRO A 3 6.48 17.38 20.91
CA PRO A 3 6.55 17.24 19.45
C PRO A 3 5.42 16.39 18.87
N LYS A 4 4.94 15.38 19.61
CA LYS A 4 3.82 14.54 19.18
C LYS A 4 2.56 15.38 19.10
N GLN A 5 2.21 16.09 20.17
CA GLN A 5 0.99 16.89 20.20
C GLN A 5 1.02 17.98 19.10
N LEU A 6 2.18 18.60 18.86
CA LEU A 6 2.34 19.60 17.81
C LEU A 6 2.05 19.04 16.40
N ILE A 7 2.53 17.83 16.09
CA ILE A 7 2.25 17.17 14.81
C ILE A 7 0.76 16.83 14.71
N LEU A 8 0.16 16.25 15.75
CA LEU A 8 -1.26 15.88 15.78
C LEU A 8 -2.18 17.09 15.56
N ASP A 9 -1.89 18.21 16.21
CA ASP A 9 -2.66 19.45 16.05
C ASP A 9 -2.58 19.98 14.61
N LYS A 10 -1.39 19.92 13.99
CA LYS A 10 -1.18 20.33 12.58
C LYS A 10 -1.86 19.39 11.58
N ILE A 11 -1.87 18.08 11.83
CA ILE A 11 -2.60 17.10 11.01
C ILE A 11 -4.09 17.38 11.06
N LYS A 12 -4.65 17.58 12.27
CA LYS A 12 -6.05 17.94 12.46
C LYS A 12 -6.41 19.25 11.75
N ALA A 13 -5.54 20.25 11.83
CA ALA A 13 -5.72 21.53 11.12
C ALA A 13 -5.70 21.38 9.58
N ASN A 14 -5.13 20.29 9.06
CA ASN A 14 -5.11 19.94 7.63
C ASN A 14 -6.19 18.92 7.24
N GLY A 15 -7.24 18.78 8.04
CA GLY A 15 -8.39 17.92 7.78
C GLY A 15 -8.33 16.55 8.45
N GLY A 16 -7.19 16.18 9.05
CA GLY A 16 -7.00 14.87 9.68
C GLY A 16 -6.13 13.93 8.85
N TRP A 17 -5.98 12.70 9.31
CA TRP A 17 -5.07 11.74 8.70
C TRP A 17 -5.54 11.23 7.34
N VAL A 18 -4.60 10.78 6.52
CA VAL A 18 -4.86 10.01 5.31
C VAL A 18 -4.08 8.70 5.35
N ASN A 19 -4.80 7.59 5.31
CA ASN A 19 -4.21 6.24 5.23
C ASN A 19 -4.20 5.78 3.77
N THR A 20 -3.08 5.87 3.05
CA THR A 20 -3.11 5.63 1.59
C THR A 20 -3.11 4.17 1.18
N HIS A 21 -2.80 3.25 2.09
CA HIS A 21 -2.66 1.84 1.77
C HIS A 21 -3.03 0.95 2.95
N ALA A 22 -3.89 -0.03 2.69
CA ALA A 22 -4.30 -1.03 3.65
C ALA A 22 -4.91 -2.26 2.96
N HIS A 23 -5.20 -3.31 3.73
CA HIS A 23 -5.93 -4.51 3.30
C HIS A 23 -7.14 -4.81 4.20
N LEU A 24 -8.15 -3.92 4.16
CA LEU A 24 -9.32 -4.00 5.04
C LEU A 24 -10.15 -5.27 4.83
N ASP A 25 -10.16 -5.81 3.61
CA ASP A 25 -10.85 -7.05 3.27
C ASP A 25 -10.28 -8.28 4.00
N ARG A 26 -9.02 -8.21 4.43
CA ARG A 26 -8.29 -9.23 5.22
C ARG A 26 -8.08 -8.83 6.68
N ALA A 27 -8.41 -7.59 7.05
CA ALA A 27 -8.21 -7.10 8.40
C ALA A 27 -8.96 -7.94 9.45
N TYR A 28 -8.38 -8.10 10.64
CA TYR A 28 -8.99 -8.83 11.78
C TYR A 28 -9.43 -10.26 11.43
N THR A 29 -8.69 -10.94 10.57
CA THR A 29 -8.92 -12.36 10.26
C THR A 29 -8.16 -13.31 11.19
N LEU A 30 -7.20 -12.78 11.97
CA LEU A 30 -6.44 -13.54 12.94
C LEU A 30 -7.34 -14.05 14.09
N ASN A 31 -7.13 -15.29 14.50
CA ASN A 31 -7.76 -15.94 15.65
C ASN A 31 -6.79 -16.99 16.24
N GLU A 32 -7.20 -17.66 17.31
CA GLU A 32 -6.35 -18.64 18.00
C GLU A 32 -5.93 -19.82 17.10
N ASP A 33 -6.82 -20.26 16.20
CA ASP A 33 -6.59 -21.43 15.34
C ASP A 33 -5.58 -21.15 14.22
N ASN A 34 -5.50 -19.90 13.75
CA ASN A 34 -4.63 -19.50 12.64
C ASN A 34 -3.44 -18.64 13.08
N PHE A 35 -3.28 -18.35 14.38
CA PHE A 35 -2.18 -17.52 14.87
C PHE A 35 -0.81 -18.10 14.50
N ASN A 36 -0.66 -19.43 14.57
CA ASN A 36 0.59 -20.12 14.21
C ASN A 36 1.02 -19.87 12.75
N TYR A 37 0.11 -19.52 11.85
CA TYR A 37 0.43 -19.17 10.46
C TYR A 37 1.20 -17.85 10.35
N SER A 38 1.25 -17.03 11.40
CA SER A 38 2.03 -15.80 11.39
C SER A 38 3.53 -16.04 11.29
N TYR A 39 4.02 -17.22 11.67
CA TYR A 39 5.43 -17.60 11.60
C TYR A 39 5.86 -18.12 10.22
N SER A 40 4.92 -18.39 9.31
CA SER A 40 5.21 -18.86 7.96
C SER A 40 5.89 -17.78 7.11
N TYR A 41 6.62 -18.20 6.06
CA TYR A 41 7.21 -17.25 5.12
C TYR A 41 6.14 -16.55 4.27
N LEU A 42 6.44 -15.36 3.75
CA LEU A 42 5.48 -14.56 2.97
C LEU A 42 4.83 -15.35 1.82
N LYS A 43 5.64 -16.12 1.07
CA LYS A 43 5.16 -16.92 -0.06
C LYS A 43 4.18 -18.03 0.38
N GLU A 44 4.40 -18.62 1.55
CA GLU A 44 3.52 -19.65 2.12
C GLU A 44 2.20 -19.06 2.60
N LYS A 45 2.25 -17.88 3.24
CA LYS A 45 1.04 -17.15 3.69
C LYS A 45 0.07 -16.89 2.54
N TRP A 46 0.56 -16.64 1.32
CA TRP A 46 -0.31 -16.48 0.15
C TRP A 46 -1.22 -17.69 -0.11
N HIS A 47 -0.78 -18.91 0.17
CA HIS A 47 -1.61 -20.12 0.03
C HIS A 47 -2.59 -20.27 1.19
N LEU A 48 -2.18 -19.93 2.42
CA LEU A 48 -3.04 -20.01 3.61
C LEU A 48 -4.24 -19.05 3.50
N VAL A 49 -4.02 -17.87 2.92
CA VAL A 49 -5.07 -16.89 2.65
C VAL A 49 -6.12 -17.40 1.67
N ASP A 50 -5.77 -18.26 0.71
CA ASP A 50 -6.75 -18.79 -0.26
C ASP A 50 -7.87 -19.58 0.43
N GLU A 51 -7.55 -20.34 1.47
CA GLU A 51 -8.56 -21.09 2.23
C GLU A 51 -9.43 -20.16 3.06
N MET A 52 -8.84 -19.11 3.64
CA MET A 52 -9.57 -18.08 4.39
C MET A 52 -10.53 -17.30 3.47
N LYS A 53 -10.10 -16.96 2.25
CA LYS A 53 -10.89 -16.30 1.20
C LYS A 53 -12.14 -17.11 0.83
N LYS A 54 -11.98 -18.41 0.60
CA LYS A 54 -13.09 -19.30 0.22
C LYS A 54 -14.15 -19.37 1.32
N ALA A 55 -13.71 -19.52 2.57
CA ALA A 55 -14.58 -19.68 3.72
C ALA A 55 -15.33 -18.39 4.10
N ALA A 56 -14.75 -17.22 3.82
CA ALA A 56 -15.35 -15.94 4.18
C ALA A 56 -16.67 -15.67 3.43
N THR A 57 -17.65 -15.13 4.15
CA THR A 57 -18.87 -14.55 3.55
C THR A 57 -18.69 -13.05 3.30
N VAL A 58 -19.58 -12.47 2.48
CA VAL A 58 -19.62 -11.00 2.26
C VAL A 58 -19.81 -10.24 3.58
N ASP A 59 -20.66 -10.76 4.47
CA ASP A 59 -20.93 -10.11 5.75
C ASP A 59 -19.75 -10.21 6.73
N ASP A 60 -19.00 -11.31 6.70
CA ASP A 60 -17.76 -11.43 7.48
C ASP A 60 -16.71 -10.41 7.04
N ILE A 61 -16.54 -10.25 5.73
CA ILE A 61 -15.62 -9.25 5.15
C ILE A 61 -16.08 -7.86 5.55
N TYR A 62 -17.35 -7.53 5.28
CA TYR A 62 -17.92 -6.21 5.60
C TYR A 62 -17.76 -5.85 7.08
N ARG A 63 -18.09 -6.75 8.01
CA ARG A 63 -17.96 -6.50 9.46
C ARG A 63 -16.51 -6.18 9.86
N ARG A 64 -15.54 -6.88 9.28
CA ARG A 64 -14.12 -6.64 9.54
C ARG A 64 -13.63 -5.32 8.94
N MET A 65 -14.07 -4.99 7.73
CA MET A 65 -13.80 -3.70 7.12
C MET A 65 -14.38 -2.56 7.97
N CYS A 66 -15.62 -2.68 8.46
CA CYS A 66 -16.25 -1.68 9.35
C CYS A 66 -15.40 -1.42 10.58
N LYS A 67 -14.96 -2.50 11.26
CA LYS A 67 -14.11 -2.38 12.45
C LYS A 67 -12.83 -1.58 12.17
N ALA A 68 -12.15 -1.85 11.05
CA ALA A 68 -10.94 -1.12 10.68
C ALA A 68 -11.25 0.35 10.34
N THR A 69 -12.33 0.61 9.61
CA THR A 69 -12.78 1.96 9.27
C THR A 69 -13.15 2.77 10.51
N GLU A 70 -13.81 2.16 11.51
CA GLU A 70 -14.15 2.82 12.78
C GLU A 70 -12.89 3.23 13.55
N VAL A 71 -11.87 2.37 13.62
CA VAL A 71 -10.58 2.72 14.24
C VAL A 71 -9.88 3.89 13.52
N LEU A 72 -9.95 3.94 12.19
CA LEU A 72 -9.42 5.07 11.42
C LEU A 72 -10.23 6.37 11.69
N LEU A 73 -11.55 6.28 11.75
CA LEU A 73 -12.43 7.42 12.05
C LEU A 73 -12.19 7.98 13.45
N GLU A 74 -12.00 7.12 14.46
CA GLU A 74 -11.70 7.53 15.84
C GLU A 74 -10.40 8.35 15.95
N GLN A 75 -9.45 8.10 15.06
CA GLN A 75 -8.20 8.86 14.95
C GLN A 75 -8.35 10.18 14.17
N GLY A 76 -9.52 10.44 13.58
CA GLY A 76 -9.76 11.61 12.73
C GLY A 76 -9.22 11.44 11.31
N THR A 77 -9.29 10.23 10.75
CA THR A 77 -8.90 9.99 9.34
C THR A 77 -9.96 10.55 8.40
N GLN A 78 -9.53 11.36 7.42
CA GLN A 78 -10.42 11.98 6.41
C GLN A 78 -10.51 11.17 5.12
N ALA A 79 -9.48 10.40 4.80
CA ALA A 79 -9.46 9.57 3.59
C ALA A 79 -8.66 8.28 3.78
N MET A 80 -9.07 7.23 3.08
CA MET A 80 -8.36 5.97 3.04
C MET A 80 -8.30 5.33 1.65
N GLY A 81 -7.19 4.64 1.38
CA GLY A 81 -7.01 3.70 0.28
C GLY A 81 -6.87 2.29 0.82
N THR A 82 -7.62 1.34 0.26
CA THR A 82 -7.48 -0.07 0.61
C THR A 82 -7.53 -0.95 -0.62
N PHE A 83 -6.65 -1.94 -0.64
CA PHE A 83 -6.71 -3.02 -1.59
C PHE A 83 -7.79 -4.01 -1.16
N ILE A 84 -8.46 -4.60 -2.16
CA ILE A 84 -9.45 -5.67 -1.99
C ILE A 84 -9.13 -6.82 -2.93
N ASP A 85 -9.19 -8.04 -2.41
CA ASP A 85 -8.96 -9.26 -3.17
C ASP A 85 -10.13 -9.55 -4.12
N VAL A 86 -9.81 -9.79 -5.40
CA VAL A 86 -10.76 -10.23 -6.43
C VAL A 86 -10.05 -11.29 -7.28
N ASP A 87 -10.41 -12.56 -7.07
CA ASP A 87 -9.78 -13.70 -7.71
C ASP A 87 -10.71 -14.93 -7.67
N GLU A 88 -10.27 -16.07 -8.22
CA GLU A 88 -11.08 -17.29 -8.28
C GLU A 88 -11.35 -17.96 -6.93
N LYS A 89 -10.75 -17.47 -5.84
CA LYS A 89 -10.95 -18.00 -4.48
C LYS A 89 -12.00 -17.20 -3.71
N ILE A 90 -11.95 -15.87 -3.83
CA ILE A 90 -12.87 -14.96 -3.14
C ILE A 90 -14.04 -14.50 -4.02
N GLU A 91 -13.90 -14.64 -5.34
CA GLU A 91 -14.84 -14.15 -6.35
C GLU A 91 -15.05 -12.63 -6.20
N ASP A 92 -16.31 -12.17 -6.24
CA ASP A 92 -16.69 -10.75 -6.09
C ASP A 92 -17.08 -10.38 -4.65
N LYS A 93 -16.84 -11.26 -3.67
CA LYS A 93 -17.32 -11.06 -2.29
C LYS A 93 -16.74 -9.80 -1.65
N ALA A 94 -15.46 -9.51 -1.89
CA ALA A 94 -14.82 -8.31 -1.36
C ALA A 94 -15.37 -7.02 -2.01
N ILE A 95 -15.70 -7.05 -3.31
CA ILE A 95 -16.38 -5.93 -4.00
C ILE A 95 -17.74 -5.66 -3.36
N LYS A 96 -18.55 -6.71 -3.14
CA LYS A 96 -19.86 -6.56 -2.48
C LYS A 96 -19.74 -6.00 -1.07
N ALA A 97 -18.74 -6.44 -0.30
CA ALA A 97 -18.47 -5.92 1.04
C ALA A 97 -17.99 -4.45 1.00
N ALA A 98 -17.11 -4.10 0.06
CA ALA A 98 -16.62 -2.75 -0.15
C ALA A 98 -17.74 -1.77 -0.56
N GLN A 99 -18.69 -2.21 -1.40
CA GLN A 99 -19.87 -1.41 -1.73
C GLN A 99 -20.72 -1.12 -0.49
N LYS A 100 -21.02 -2.16 0.33
CA LYS A 100 -21.74 -1.96 1.60
C LYS A 100 -21.00 -0.99 2.53
N LEU A 101 -19.67 -1.09 2.59
CA LEU A 101 -18.83 -0.19 3.40
C LEU A 101 -18.95 1.26 2.91
N ARG A 102 -18.84 1.47 1.59
CA ARG A 102 -19.01 2.78 0.95
C ARG A 102 -20.40 3.37 1.22
N ASP A 103 -21.45 2.55 1.15
CA ASP A 103 -22.83 2.98 1.45
C ASP A 103 -23.01 3.38 2.93
N THR A 104 -22.27 2.75 3.83
CA THR A 104 -22.37 2.97 5.28
C THR A 104 -21.58 4.20 5.73
N TYR A 105 -20.30 4.31 5.34
CA TYR A 105 -19.37 5.31 5.87
C TYR A 105 -18.86 6.31 4.83
N GLY A 106 -19.23 6.20 3.55
CA GLY A 106 -18.69 7.07 2.48
C GLY A 106 -19.02 8.56 2.62
N LYS A 107 -19.89 8.93 3.57
CA LYS A 107 -20.14 10.33 3.97
C LYS A 107 -19.19 10.83 5.05
N ASP A 108 -18.62 9.92 5.84
CA ASP A 108 -17.78 10.22 6.99
C ASP A 108 -16.28 10.18 6.64
N ILE A 109 -15.90 9.34 5.67
CA ILE A 109 -14.52 9.18 5.18
C ILE A 109 -14.51 8.97 3.67
N GLU A 110 -13.60 9.64 2.96
CA GLU A 110 -13.40 9.38 1.53
C GLU A 110 -12.65 8.07 1.32
N MET A 111 -13.17 7.21 0.44
CA MET A 111 -12.61 5.87 0.22
C MET A 111 -12.12 5.71 -1.20
N ARG A 112 -10.98 5.03 -1.36
CA ARG A 112 -10.51 4.48 -2.62
C ARG A 112 -10.27 2.99 -2.48
N PHE A 113 -10.80 2.22 -3.41
CA PHE A 113 -10.57 0.78 -3.47
C PHE A 113 -9.62 0.45 -4.61
N ALA A 114 -8.63 -0.40 -4.34
CA ALA A 114 -7.69 -0.93 -5.33
C ALA A 114 -7.91 -2.43 -5.52
N CYS A 115 -7.75 -2.96 -6.73
CA CYS A 115 -7.78 -4.42 -6.93
C CYS A 115 -6.46 -5.06 -6.47
N GLN A 116 -6.53 -6.13 -5.69
CA GLN A 116 -5.35 -6.91 -5.32
C GLN A 116 -5.14 -8.07 -6.30
N VAL A 117 -3.98 -8.09 -6.98
CA VAL A 117 -3.66 -9.05 -8.05
C VAL A 117 -2.74 -10.19 -7.59
N LEU A 118 -3.09 -10.88 -6.50
CA LEU A 118 -2.26 -11.97 -5.93
C LEU A 118 -2.11 -13.20 -6.84
N LYS A 119 -2.90 -13.29 -7.92
CA LYS A 119 -2.86 -14.34 -8.95
C LYS A 119 -2.21 -13.88 -10.26
N GLY A 120 -1.69 -12.65 -10.31
CA GLY A 120 -1.18 -12.03 -11.54
C GLY A 120 -2.30 -11.43 -12.39
N VAL A 121 -1.93 -10.95 -13.57
CA VAL A 121 -2.87 -10.35 -14.55
C VAL A 121 -2.71 -10.94 -15.96
N ILE A 122 -1.79 -11.88 -16.16
CA ILE A 122 -1.54 -12.46 -17.49
C ILE A 122 -2.29 -13.77 -17.72
N ASP A 123 -2.33 -14.66 -16.73
CA ASP A 123 -3.10 -15.91 -16.84
C ASP A 123 -4.58 -15.60 -17.13
N PRO A 124 -5.24 -16.26 -18.11
CA PRO A 124 -6.61 -15.92 -18.49
C PRO A 124 -7.63 -15.96 -17.35
N LYS A 125 -7.45 -16.84 -16.35
CA LYS A 125 -8.37 -16.89 -15.19
C LYS A 125 -8.14 -15.71 -14.26
N ALA A 126 -6.88 -15.37 -14.00
CA ALA A 126 -6.53 -14.19 -13.20
C ALA A 126 -6.97 -12.90 -13.91
N ARG A 127 -6.73 -12.82 -15.23
CA ARG A 127 -7.11 -11.70 -16.08
C ARG A 127 -8.62 -11.44 -16.07
N TYR A 128 -9.44 -12.48 -16.09
CA TYR A 128 -10.89 -12.36 -15.99
C TYR A 128 -11.34 -11.61 -14.73
N TRP A 129 -10.80 -11.99 -13.56
CA TRP A 129 -11.14 -11.33 -12.28
C TRP A 129 -10.57 -9.92 -12.19
N PHE A 130 -9.36 -9.72 -12.70
CA PHE A 130 -8.76 -8.39 -12.82
C PHE A 130 -9.65 -7.46 -13.64
N ASP A 131 -10.01 -7.84 -14.88
CA ASP A 131 -10.82 -7.01 -15.77
C ASP A 131 -12.21 -6.73 -15.16
N MET A 132 -12.84 -7.73 -14.55
CA MET A 132 -14.12 -7.56 -13.85
C MET A 132 -14.03 -6.53 -12.71
N SER A 133 -12.94 -6.55 -11.94
CA SER A 133 -12.75 -5.62 -10.83
C SER A 133 -12.67 -4.15 -11.29
N LEU A 134 -12.29 -3.91 -12.56
CA LEU A 134 -12.19 -2.58 -13.15
C LEU A 134 -13.54 -1.89 -13.33
N ASP A 135 -14.69 -2.55 -13.13
CA ASP A 135 -15.96 -1.82 -13.11
C ASP A 135 -16.24 -1.15 -11.75
N PHE A 136 -15.53 -1.56 -10.69
CA PHE A 136 -15.78 -1.11 -9.32
C PHE A 136 -14.65 -0.29 -8.70
N VAL A 137 -13.40 -0.72 -8.86
CA VAL A 137 -12.26 -0.15 -8.12
C VAL A 137 -11.92 1.26 -8.60
N ASP A 138 -11.36 2.09 -7.73
CA ASP A 138 -10.89 3.44 -8.10
C ASP A 138 -9.44 3.41 -8.62
N ILE A 139 -8.69 2.37 -8.22
CA ILE A 139 -7.25 2.23 -8.43
C ILE A 139 -6.97 0.84 -9.02
N VAL A 140 -6.14 0.79 -10.07
CA VAL A 140 -5.59 -0.46 -10.61
C VAL A 140 -4.40 -0.87 -9.75
N GLY A 141 -4.53 -1.99 -9.04
CA GLY A 141 -3.47 -2.48 -8.18
C GLY A 141 -2.51 -3.45 -8.88
N GLY A 142 -1.26 -3.50 -8.43
CA GLY A 142 -0.20 -4.31 -9.04
C GLY A 142 0.69 -5.05 -8.05
N LEU A 143 1.23 -6.18 -8.49
CA LEU A 143 2.29 -6.95 -7.83
C LEU A 143 3.07 -7.74 -8.90
N PRO A 144 4.07 -7.13 -9.57
CA PRO A 144 4.73 -7.68 -10.75
C PRO A 144 5.31 -9.08 -10.53
N ALA A 145 5.85 -9.35 -9.33
CA ALA A 145 6.39 -10.63 -8.93
C ALA A 145 5.41 -11.83 -9.02
N LYS A 146 4.11 -11.59 -9.22
CA LYS A 146 3.12 -12.66 -9.47
C LYS A 146 3.15 -13.22 -10.86
N ASP A 147 3.59 -12.45 -11.85
CA ASP A 147 3.81 -12.89 -13.22
C ASP A 147 5.33 -13.03 -13.47
N PHE A 148 5.99 -13.83 -12.63
CA PHE A 148 7.45 -13.99 -12.61
C PHE A 148 8.04 -14.27 -14.00
N GLY A 149 9.06 -13.49 -14.38
CA GLY A 149 9.70 -13.52 -15.70
C GLY A 149 8.95 -12.76 -16.80
N ARG A 150 7.79 -12.16 -16.48
CA ARG A 150 6.96 -11.33 -17.38
C ARG A 150 6.50 -10.06 -16.66
N GLU A 151 7.30 -9.54 -15.75
CA GLU A 151 7.01 -8.38 -14.92
C GLU A 151 6.73 -7.12 -15.76
N GLU A 152 7.45 -6.92 -16.87
CA GLU A 152 7.21 -5.80 -17.78
C GLU A 152 5.83 -5.88 -18.45
N GLU A 153 5.41 -7.06 -18.88
CA GLU A 153 4.09 -7.27 -19.49
C GLU A 153 2.98 -7.10 -18.45
N HIS A 154 3.21 -7.54 -17.20
CA HIS A 154 2.30 -7.26 -16.08
C HIS A 154 2.07 -5.75 -15.95
N LEU A 155 3.16 -4.96 -15.88
CA LEU A 155 3.07 -3.51 -15.78
C LEU A 155 2.40 -2.87 -17.01
N ASP A 156 2.68 -3.36 -18.22
CA ASP A 156 2.02 -2.87 -19.45
C ASP A 156 0.50 -3.06 -19.40
N ILE A 157 0.03 -4.21 -18.90
CA ILE A 157 -1.40 -4.48 -18.71
C ILE A 157 -2.01 -3.52 -17.69
N LEU A 158 -1.35 -3.31 -16.54
CA LEU A 158 -1.86 -2.40 -15.51
C LEU A 158 -1.96 -0.96 -16.04
N MET A 159 -0.90 -0.46 -16.66
CA MET A 159 -0.84 0.92 -17.18
C MET A 159 -1.88 1.15 -18.28
N SER A 160 -1.97 0.23 -19.24
CA SER A 160 -2.95 0.34 -20.33
C SER A 160 -4.38 0.30 -19.80
N SER A 161 -4.68 -0.65 -18.91
CA SER A 161 -6.02 -0.79 -18.33
C SER A 161 -6.40 0.43 -17.50
N ALA A 162 -5.47 0.97 -16.71
CA ALA A 162 -5.71 2.18 -15.93
C ALA A 162 -5.95 3.39 -16.84
N LYS A 163 -5.15 3.56 -17.89
CA LYS A 163 -5.28 4.66 -18.85
C LYS A 163 -6.61 4.61 -19.60
N GLU A 164 -7.01 3.44 -20.09
CA GLU A 164 -8.28 3.22 -20.80
C GLU A 164 -9.50 3.52 -19.91
N ASN A 165 -9.38 3.22 -18.61
CA ASN A 165 -10.47 3.42 -17.64
C ASN A 165 -10.36 4.73 -16.84
N GLY A 166 -9.36 5.57 -17.10
CA GLY A 166 -9.15 6.83 -16.38
C GLY A 166 -8.81 6.68 -14.90
N LYS A 167 -8.12 5.60 -14.51
CA LYS A 167 -7.83 5.23 -13.12
C LYS A 167 -6.39 5.51 -12.70
N LEU A 168 -6.18 5.54 -11.39
CA LEU A 168 -4.83 5.54 -10.80
C LEU A 168 -4.22 4.14 -10.84
N VAL A 169 -2.90 4.05 -10.63
CA VAL A 169 -2.17 2.78 -10.51
C VAL A 169 -1.39 2.75 -9.20
N HIS A 170 -1.56 1.71 -8.39
CA HIS A 170 -0.79 1.52 -7.16
C HIS A 170 -0.14 0.14 -7.19
N VAL A 171 1.19 0.07 -7.09
CA VAL A 171 1.93 -1.18 -7.29
C VAL A 171 2.80 -1.48 -6.09
N HIS A 172 2.70 -2.70 -5.58
CA HIS A 172 3.62 -3.22 -4.56
C HIS A 172 4.96 -3.54 -5.22
N VAL A 173 6.03 -2.90 -4.74
CA VAL A 173 7.39 -3.05 -5.30
C VAL A 173 8.43 -3.11 -4.19
N ASP A 174 9.53 -3.81 -4.44
CA ASP A 174 10.77 -3.73 -3.66
C ASP A 174 10.55 -4.08 -2.16
N GLN A 175 9.91 -5.22 -1.90
CA GLN A 175 9.40 -5.58 -0.56
C GLN A 175 10.39 -6.39 0.28
N PHE A 176 11.42 -7.01 -0.30
CA PHE A 176 12.24 -8.00 0.40
C PHE A 176 13.45 -7.45 1.17
N ASN A 177 13.69 -6.13 1.13
CA ASN A 177 14.82 -5.47 1.78
C ASN A 177 16.19 -6.00 1.31
N THR A 178 16.41 -6.00 0.00
CA THR A 178 17.61 -6.51 -0.68
C THR A 178 18.06 -5.58 -1.81
N ASP A 179 19.32 -5.58 -2.20
CA ASP A 179 19.82 -4.85 -3.37
C ASP A 179 19.62 -5.60 -4.71
N GLU A 180 18.76 -6.62 -4.75
CA GLU A 180 18.45 -7.38 -5.98
C GLU A 180 17.14 -6.92 -6.65
N GLU A 181 16.21 -6.34 -5.90
CA GLU A 181 14.94 -5.85 -6.45
C GLU A 181 15.14 -4.48 -7.12
N LYS A 182 14.53 -4.29 -8.28
CA LYS A 182 14.60 -3.05 -9.09
C LYS A 182 13.23 -2.64 -9.61
N GLU A 183 12.18 -3.03 -8.90
CA GLU A 183 10.81 -2.92 -9.35
C GLU A 183 10.33 -1.46 -9.33
N THR A 184 10.81 -0.64 -8.38
CA THR A 184 10.56 0.81 -8.40
C THR A 184 11.12 1.48 -9.65
N GLU A 185 12.34 1.10 -10.08
CA GLU A 185 12.94 1.61 -11.32
C GLU A 185 12.09 1.22 -12.53
N GLN A 186 11.73 -0.06 -12.64
CA GLN A 186 10.90 -0.57 -13.75
C GLN A 186 9.54 0.13 -13.81
N LEU A 187 8.89 0.33 -12.66
CA LEU A 187 7.62 1.01 -12.56
C LEU A 187 7.71 2.47 -13.02
N ALA A 188 8.76 3.19 -12.64
CA ALA A 188 8.97 4.57 -13.07
C ALA A 188 9.17 4.66 -14.59
N ARG A 189 9.94 3.74 -15.20
CA ARG A 189 10.09 3.66 -16.67
C ARG A 189 8.75 3.40 -17.36
N LYS A 190 7.97 2.43 -16.89
CA LYS A 190 6.66 2.09 -17.44
C LYS A 190 5.65 3.23 -17.29
N THR A 191 5.72 3.98 -16.20
CA THR A 191 4.91 5.19 -15.99
C THR A 191 5.16 6.21 -17.10
N ILE A 192 6.44 6.47 -17.43
CA ILE A 192 6.82 7.40 -18.49
C ILE A 192 6.43 6.87 -19.87
N GLU A 193 6.73 5.59 -20.15
CA GLU A 193 6.42 4.92 -21.42
C GLU A 193 4.93 5.02 -21.78
N HIS A 194 4.05 4.83 -20.80
CA HIS A 194 2.60 4.86 -20.99
C HIS A 194 1.99 6.27 -20.88
N GLY A 195 2.77 7.28 -20.54
CA GLY A 195 2.28 8.65 -20.34
C GLY A 195 1.35 8.78 -19.13
N MET A 196 1.66 8.05 -18.05
CA MET A 196 0.86 7.95 -16.82
C MET A 196 1.45 8.79 -15.67
N GLN A 197 2.24 9.81 -15.98
CA GLN A 197 2.88 10.66 -14.97
C GLN A 197 1.83 11.30 -14.04
N GLY A 198 2.12 11.33 -12.73
CA GLY A 198 1.22 11.88 -11.72
C GLY A 198 0.03 10.97 -11.36
N LYS A 199 -0.04 9.74 -11.91
CA LYS A 199 -1.13 8.77 -11.69
C LYS A 199 -0.69 7.46 -11.06
N VAL A 200 0.62 7.27 -10.86
CA VAL A 200 1.21 6.01 -10.39
C VAL A 200 1.80 6.19 -8.99
N SER A 201 1.57 5.21 -8.12
CA SER A 201 2.14 5.13 -6.78
C SER A 201 2.91 3.81 -6.61
N ALA A 202 4.13 3.90 -6.10
CA ALA A 202 4.94 2.76 -5.69
C ALA A 202 4.77 2.51 -4.18
N ILE A 203 4.31 1.32 -3.81
CA ILE A 203 4.08 0.92 -2.41
C ILE A 203 5.29 0.13 -1.92
N HIS A 204 5.73 0.42 -0.70
CA HIS A 204 6.91 -0.11 -0.01
C HIS A 204 8.23 0.52 -0.44
N CYS A 205 8.79 0.18 -1.61
CA CYS A 205 10.11 0.72 -2.03
C CYS A 205 11.23 0.48 -0.99
N ILE A 206 11.14 -0.59 -0.20
CA ILE A 206 12.02 -0.85 0.95
C ILE A 206 13.42 -1.19 0.47
N SER A 207 13.51 -2.04 -0.56
CA SER A 207 14.77 -2.49 -1.13
C SER A 207 15.63 -1.37 -1.71
N LEU A 208 15.05 -0.20 -2.03
CA LEU A 208 15.85 0.97 -2.38
C LEU A 208 16.86 1.34 -1.30
N ALA A 209 16.54 1.19 -0.01
CA ALA A 209 17.49 1.50 1.08
C ALA A 209 18.75 0.60 1.05
N ALA A 210 18.64 -0.61 0.51
CA ALA A 210 19.74 -1.57 0.42
C ALA A 210 20.70 -1.30 -0.75
N HIS A 211 20.25 -0.57 -1.77
CA HIS A 211 21.06 -0.28 -2.96
C HIS A 211 22.18 0.74 -2.71
N PRO A 212 23.27 0.74 -3.51
CA PRO A 212 24.28 1.79 -3.46
C PRO A 212 23.66 3.19 -3.66
N LYS A 213 24.14 4.18 -2.89
CA LYS A 213 23.63 5.56 -2.91
C LYS A 213 23.51 6.16 -4.32
N LYS A 214 24.48 5.89 -5.19
CA LYS A 214 24.44 6.35 -6.58
C LYS A 214 23.19 5.85 -7.32
N TYR A 215 22.89 4.56 -7.22
CA TYR A 215 21.72 3.95 -7.85
C TYR A 215 20.42 4.52 -7.27
N ARG A 216 20.35 4.68 -5.95
CA ARG A 216 19.17 5.30 -5.30
C ARG A 216 18.84 6.68 -5.89
N HIS A 217 19.84 7.55 -6.02
CA HIS A 217 19.64 8.88 -6.61
C HIS A 217 19.20 8.81 -8.08
N GLU A 218 19.75 7.90 -8.88
CA GLU A 218 19.31 7.67 -10.27
C GLU A 218 17.82 7.26 -10.32
N VAL A 219 17.39 6.37 -9.42
CA VAL A 219 15.97 5.97 -9.31
C VAL A 219 15.11 7.14 -8.82
N TYR A 220 15.57 7.95 -7.86
CA TYR A 220 14.80 9.12 -7.40
C TYR A 220 14.59 10.14 -8.53
N ASP A 221 15.61 10.41 -9.34
CA ASP A 221 15.48 11.29 -10.50
C ASP A 221 14.47 10.75 -11.52
N LEU A 222 14.51 9.45 -11.78
CA LEU A 222 13.53 8.80 -12.66
C LEU A 222 12.10 8.86 -12.09
N CYS A 223 11.93 8.67 -10.78
CA CYS A 223 10.64 8.79 -10.11
C CYS A 223 10.07 10.22 -10.19
N ARG A 224 10.94 11.26 -10.16
CA ARG A 224 10.51 12.65 -10.37
C ARG A 224 10.10 12.91 -11.81
N GLU A 225 10.84 12.39 -12.79
CA GLU A 225 10.45 12.46 -14.20
C GLU A 225 9.11 11.77 -14.45
N ALA A 226 8.85 10.66 -13.77
CA ALA A 226 7.59 9.95 -13.79
C ALA A 226 6.47 10.64 -12.99
N ASP A 227 6.74 11.71 -12.23
CA ASP A 227 5.84 12.29 -11.20
C ASP A 227 5.14 11.18 -10.39
N MET A 228 5.92 10.18 -9.96
CA MET A 228 5.42 9.02 -9.24
C MET A 228 5.34 9.33 -7.74
N HIS A 229 4.28 8.85 -7.09
CA HIS A 229 4.14 8.93 -5.64
C HIS A 229 4.77 7.70 -4.97
N ILE A 230 5.24 7.86 -3.74
CA ILE A 230 5.75 6.75 -2.92
C ILE A 230 4.84 6.57 -1.71
N ILE A 231 4.46 5.33 -1.42
CA ILE A 231 3.68 4.97 -0.24
C ILE A 231 4.54 4.09 0.67
N SER A 232 5.02 4.67 1.77
CA SER A 232 5.72 3.92 2.82
C SER A 232 4.71 3.14 3.66
N CYS A 233 5.02 1.89 3.99
CA CYS A 233 4.26 1.12 4.97
C CYS A 233 5.22 0.77 6.12
N PRO A 234 5.39 1.66 7.10
CA PRO A 234 6.52 1.64 8.03
C PRO A 234 6.68 0.35 8.83
N THR A 235 5.58 -0.24 9.30
CA THR A 235 5.62 -1.51 10.04
C THR A 235 5.61 -2.75 9.14
N ALA A 236 5.35 -2.62 7.83
CA ALA A 236 5.03 -3.73 6.94
C ALA A 236 6.14 -4.78 6.77
N TRP A 237 7.42 -4.43 6.96
CA TRP A 237 8.53 -5.37 6.77
C TRP A 237 9.51 -5.47 7.94
N ILE A 238 9.40 -4.60 8.94
CA ILE A 238 10.38 -4.52 10.03
C ILE A 238 10.44 -5.78 10.92
N ASP A 239 9.42 -6.64 10.86
CA ASP A 239 9.33 -7.90 11.59
C ASP A 239 9.88 -9.11 10.81
N HIS A 240 10.45 -8.90 9.61
CA HIS A 240 10.97 -10.01 8.83
C HIS A 240 12.18 -10.66 9.50
N ASN A 241 12.30 -11.98 9.35
CA ASN A 241 13.41 -12.73 9.94
C ASN A 241 14.76 -12.21 9.39
N ARG A 242 15.74 -12.09 10.29
CA ARG A 242 17.10 -11.71 9.93
C ARG A 242 17.66 -12.69 8.89
N THR A 243 18.21 -12.15 7.81
CA THR A 243 18.98 -12.93 6.84
C THR A 243 20.46 -12.93 7.21
N GLU A 244 21.21 -13.95 6.80
CA GLU A 244 22.68 -13.98 6.95
C GLU A 244 23.40 -13.23 5.81
N ARG A 245 22.67 -12.56 4.91
CA ARG A 245 23.22 -11.67 3.89
C ARG A 245 23.82 -10.43 4.55
N LEU A 246 25.09 -10.16 4.28
CA LEU A 246 25.75 -8.93 4.70
C LEU A 246 25.36 -7.77 3.77
N GLN A 247 24.98 -6.64 4.34
CA GLN A 247 24.61 -5.41 3.63
C GLN A 247 25.05 -4.17 4.41
N VAL A 248 24.99 -2.99 3.79
CA VAL A 248 25.21 -1.71 4.48
C VAL A 248 24.19 -1.60 5.62
N SER A 249 24.59 -1.05 6.77
CA SER A 249 23.66 -0.89 7.89
C SER A 249 22.56 0.12 7.53
N HIS A 250 21.32 -0.35 7.40
CA HIS A 250 20.13 0.47 7.26
C HIS A 250 18.93 -0.24 7.92
N ASN A 251 17.85 0.50 8.13
CA ASN A 251 16.58 -0.06 8.58
C ASN A 251 15.80 -0.62 7.38
N SER A 252 14.95 -1.62 7.64
CA SER A 252 14.10 -2.23 6.63
C SER A 252 12.84 -1.41 6.37
N ILE A 253 13.03 -0.19 5.84
CA ILE A 253 11.97 0.77 5.56
C ILE A 253 12.27 1.55 4.28
N THR A 254 11.24 2.10 3.65
CA THR A 254 11.35 3.11 2.60
C THR A 254 12.28 4.25 3.04
N PRO A 255 13.28 4.67 2.24
CA PRO A 255 14.24 5.72 2.62
C PRO A 255 13.62 7.13 2.50
N VAL A 256 12.62 7.43 3.35
CA VAL A 256 11.85 8.69 3.36
C VAL A 256 12.75 9.90 3.60
N ASP A 257 13.79 9.75 4.41
CA ASP A 257 14.80 10.76 4.70
C ASP A 257 15.61 11.19 3.47
N GLU A 258 15.70 10.36 2.44
CA GLU A 258 16.31 10.73 1.15
C GLU A 258 15.27 11.16 0.12
N MET A 259 14.13 10.46 0.04
CA MET A 259 13.11 10.67 -0.98
C MET A 259 12.41 12.03 -0.86
N VAL A 260 12.07 12.45 0.37
CA VAL A 260 11.39 13.75 0.56
C VAL A 260 12.32 14.91 0.21
N PRO A 261 13.58 14.98 0.69
CA PRO A 261 14.52 16.01 0.23
C PRO A 261 14.87 15.95 -1.26
N ALA A 262 14.76 14.78 -1.89
CA ALA A 262 14.91 14.65 -3.34
C ALA A 262 13.73 15.27 -4.11
N GLY A 263 12.62 15.63 -3.44
CA GLY A 263 11.45 16.24 -4.06
C GLY A 263 10.39 15.22 -4.51
N LEU A 264 10.44 13.98 -4.01
CA LEU A 264 9.39 12.99 -4.24
C LEU A 264 8.20 13.23 -3.31
N THR A 265 7.00 12.95 -3.82
CA THR A 265 5.79 12.95 -2.99
C THR A 265 5.71 11.62 -2.24
N VAL A 266 5.88 11.68 -0.91
CA VAL A 266 5.79 10.50 -0.04
C VAL A 266 4.51 10.57 0.79
N ALA A 267 3.74 9.50 0.79
CA ALA A 267 2.60 9.23 1.68
C ALA A 267 2.88 7.95 2.49
N PHE A 268 1.93 7.55 3.33
CA PHE A 268 2.08 6.35 4.14
C PHE A 268 0.77 5.60 4.34
N GLY A 269 0.86 4.30 4.64
CA GLY A 269 -0.29 3.47 4.98
C GLY A 269 0.00 2.40 6.01
N THR A 270 -1.08 1.82 6.55
CA THR A 270 -1.05 0.79 7.60
C THR A 270 -0.80 -0.61 7.07
N ASP A 271 -1.01 -0.84 5.77
CA ASP A 271 -0.88 -2.16 5.14
C ASP A 271 -1.82 -3.21 5.78
N ASN A 272 -1.29 -4.34 6.24
CA ASN A 272 -2.05 -5.38 6.92
C ASN A 272 -2.45 -4.98 8.35
N ILE A 273 -3.65 -5.39 8.80
CA ILE A 273 -4.19 -5.09 10.14
C ILE A 273 -4.71 -6.38 10.79
N CYS A 274 -4.08 -6.82 11.88
CA CYS A 274 -4.48 -7.98 12.67
C CYS A 274 -4.85 -9.21 11.81
N ASP A 275 -3.92 -9.60 10.95
CA ASP A 275 -4.01 -10.79 10.11
C ASP A 275 -2.72 -11.62 10.21
N ILE A 276 -2.63 -12.71 9.44
CA ILE A 276 -1.45 -13.59 9.48
C ILE A 276 -0.18 -12.93 8.94
N TYR A 277 -0.28 -11.83 8.18
CA TYR A 277 0.89 -11.06 7.74
C TYR A 277 1.38 -10.15 8.87
N LYS A 278 0.45 -9.46 9.54
CA LYS A 278 0.73 -8.52 10.65
C LYS A 278 -0.19 -8.75 11.84
N PRO A 279 0.16 -9.67 12.75
CA PRO A 279 -0.69 -10.02 13.88
C PRO A 279 -0.99 -8.87 14.85
N PHE A 280 -0.01 -7.97 15.02
CA PHE A 280 -0.05 -6.88 16.01
C PHE A 280 -0.34 -5.50 15.40
N SER A 281 -0.50 -5.40 14.08
CA SER A 281 -0.95 -4.14 13.48
C SER A 281 -2.42 -3.91 13.80
N ASP A 282 -2.77 -2.71 14.23
CA ASP A 282 -4.08 -2.35 14.76
C ASP A 282 -4.70 -1.11 14.09
N ALA A 283 -4.12 -0.68 12.97
CA ALA A 283 -4.48 0.53 12.21
C ALA A 283 -4.18 1.87 12.91
N ASP A 284 -3.30 1.90 13.92
CA ASP A 284 -2.86 3.14 14.57
C ASP A 284 -1.86 3.94 13.69
N LEU A 285 -2.33 5.06 13.13
CA LEU A 285 -1.57 5.89 12.19
C LEU A 285 -0.43 6.66 12.87
N TRP A 286 -0.55 6.94 14.17
CA TRP A 286 0.56 7.51 14.92
C TRP A 286 1.71 6.52 15.05
N THR A 287 1.43 5.24 15.25
CA THR A 287 2.43 4.18 15.34
C THR A 287 3.17 4.03 14.03
N GLU A 288 2.46 3.98 12.90
CA GLU A 288 3.09 3.98 11.57
C GLU A 288 3.99 5.21 11.36
N MET A 289 3.47 6.42 11.61
CA MET A 289 4.26 7.65 11.51
C MET A 289 5.49 7.65 12.42
N ARG A 290 5.35 7.18 13.66
CA ARG A 290 6.44 7.12 14.64
C ARG A 290 7.52 6.13 14.20
N VAL A 291 7.13 4.94 13.72
CA VAL A 291 8.09 3.97 13.20
C VAL A 291 8.86 4.57 12.03
N MET A 292 8.18 5.25 11.10
CA MET A 292 8.80 5.92 9.97
C MET A 292 9.81 6.99 10.39
N LEU A 293 9.42 7.94 11.23
CA LEU A 293 10.29 9.06 11.60
C LEU A 293 11.51 8.61 12.39
N GLU A 294 11.37 7.59 13.26
CA GLU A 294 12.49 7.07 14.08
C GLU A 294 13.43 6.23 13.23
N ALA A 295 12.88 5.37 12.35
CA ALA A 295 13.68 4.51 11.48
C ALA A 295 14.46 5.30 10.41
N CYS A 296 13.91 6.42 9.95
CA CYS A 296 14.57 7.30 8.97
C CYS A 296 15.35 8.45 9.63
N HIS A 297 15.30 8.62 10.95
CA HIS A 297 15.84 9.81 11.64
C HIS A 297 15.33 11.13 11.03
N TYR A 298 14.03 11.19 10.71
CA TYR A 298 13.41 12.28 9.93
C TYR A 298 12.37 13.04 10.76
N TYR A 299 12.74 14.20 11.30
CA TYR A 299 11.92 14.97 12.27
C TYR A 299 11.39 16.30 11.73
N ASP A 300 11.38 16.50 10.41
CA ASP A 300 10.81 17.70 9.80
C ASP A 300 9.27 17.68 9.93
N ILE A 301 8.76 18.45 10.89
CA ILE A 301 7.34 18.49 11.25
C ILE A 301 6.45 18.87 10.06
N ASP A 302 6.85 19.86 9.26
CA ASP A 302 5.98 20.35 8.18
C ASP A 302 5.89 19.32 7.05
N ASN A 303 6.99 18.61 6.76
CA ASN A 303 6.97 17.50 5.82
C ASN A 303 6.25 16.26 6.37
N LEU A 304 6.40 15.93 7.65
CA LEU A 304 5.64 14.84 8.29
C LEU A 304 4.13 15.09 8.22
N VAL A 305 3.69 16.34 8.43
CA VAL A 305 2.28 16.72 8.28
C VAL A 305 1.81 16.57 6.83
N LYS A 306 2.62 16.96 5.83
CA LYS A 306 2.30 16.75 4.42
C LYS A 306 2.17 15.26 4.07
N ILE A 307 3.11 14.43 4.53
CA ILE A 307 3.09 12.97 4.33
C ILE A 307 1.78 12.38 4.87
N ALA A 308 1.35 12.84 6.04
CA ALA A 308 0.12 12.35 6.68
C ALA A 308 -1.19 12.92 6.13
N THR A 309 -1.14 13.95 5.28
CA THR A 309 -2.33 14.67 4.83
C THR A 309 -2.31 14.88 3.32
N GLU A 310 -1.80 16.02 2.85
CA GLU A 310 -1.82 16.48 1.46
C GLU A 310 -1.23 15.47 0.47
N ASN A 311 -0.08 14.88 0.79
CA ASN A 311 0.56 13.89 -0.08
C ASN A 311 -0.31 12.63 -0.21
N GLY A 312 -0.98 12.25 0.88
CA GLY A 312 -1.90 11.13 0.87
C GLY A 312 -3.12 11.38 -0.01
N LEU A 313 -3.73 12.57 0.08
CA LEU A 313 -4.83 12.97 -0.81
C LEU A 313 -4.39 12.94 -2.28
N LYS A 314 -3.18 13.45 -2.59
CA LYS A 314 -2.62 13.41 -3.95
C LYS A 314 -2.46 11.97 -4.44
N ALA A 315 -1.89 11.07 -3.64
CA ALA A 315 -1.71 9.66 -3.99
C ALA A 315 -3.04 8.91 -4.22
N LEU A 316 -4.12 9.35 -3.55
CA LEU A 316 -5.48 8.83 -3.71
C LEU A 316 -6.31 9.56 -4.79
N GLY A 317 -5.75 10.56 -5.46
CA GLY A 317 -6.45 11.39 -6.44
C GLY A 317 -7.67 12.10 -5.85
N ILE A 318 -7.56 12.57 -4.60
CA ILE A 318 -8.59 13.34 -3.91
C ILE A 318 -8.17 14.81 -3.91
N GLU A 319 -9.06 15.69 -4.37
CA GLU A 319 -8.84 17.14 -4.30
C GLU A 319 -9.09 17.64 -2.88
N LYS A 320 -8.19 18.49 -2.37
CA LYS A 320 -8.35 19.13 -1.06
C LYS A 320 -9.52 20.12 -1.14
N LYS A 321 -10.51 19.93 -0.27
CA LYS A 321 -11.67 20.85 -0.12
C LYS A 321 -11.28 22.12 0.61
#